data_AF-A0A8T4Q3S6-F1
#
_entry.id   AF-A0A8T4Q3S6-F1
#
_cell.length_a   1.000
_cell.length_b   1.000
_cell.length_c   1.000
_cell.angle_alpha   90.00
_cell.angle_beta   90.00
_cell.angle_gamma   90.00
#
_symmetry.space_group_name_H-M   'P 1'
#
loop_
_entity.id
_entity.type
_entity.pdbx_description
1 polymer ?
#
loop_
_entity_poly.entity_id
_entity_poly.type
_entity_poly.pdbx_seq_one_letter_code
_entity_poly.pdbx_strand_id
1 'polypeptide(L)' 'MENAQATVGMTDEQIRSRLVTMRDKISVLEWDEKMGQINPYKKVQLDSLRKEFKTMEEKLEANQV' A
#
# COMPACT_ATOMS: atom_id res chain seq x y z
N MET A 1 -8.31 -34.24 12.88
CA MET A 1 -8.97 -32.94 12.99
C MET A 1 -7.88 -31.94 13.24
N GLU A 2 -7.58 -31.07 12.29
CA GLU A 2 -6.73 -29.91 12.58
C GLU A 2 -7.35 -28.72 11.87
N ASN A 3 -7.96 -27.86 12.68
CA ASN A 3 -8.58 -26.62 12.25
C ASN A 3 -7.48 -25.69 11.76
N ALA A 4 -7.27 -25.63 10.44
CA ALA A 4 -6.65 -24.48 9.82
C ALA A 4 -7.62 -23.29 10.00
N GLN A 5 -7.52 -22.62 11.14
CA GLN A 5 -8.06 -21.28 11.28
C GLN A 5 -7.33 -20.42 10.25
N ALA A 6 -7.95 -20.25 9.08
CA ALA A 6 -7.63 -19.17 8.17
C ALA A 6 -7.92 -17.87 8.91
N THR A 7 -6.93 -17.36 9.64
CA THR A 7 -6.89 -15.96 10.03
C THR A 7 -7.05 -15.17 8.73
N VAL A 8 -8.15 -14.42 8.65
CA VAL A 8 -8.51 -13.58 7.49
C VAL A 8 -7.55 -12.39 7.45
N GLY A 9 -6.30 -12.66 7.10
CA GLY A 9 -5.23 -11.70 6.91
C GLY A 9 -4.58 -11.96 5.56
N MET A 10 -4.21 -10.89 4.84
CA MET A 10 -3.40 -11.03 3.63
C MET A 10 -2.09 -11.72 3.99
N THR A 11 -1.65 -12.67 3.17
CA THR A 11 -0.32 -13.28 3.33
C THR A 11 0.77 -12.25 3.04
N ASP A 12 1.98 -12.47 3.56
CA ASP A 12 3.12 -11.57 3.31
C ASP A 12 3.40 -11.38 1.81
N GLU A 13 3.22 -12.43 1.00
CA GLU A 13 3.35 -12.36 -0.46
C GLU A 13 2.27 -11.46 -1.08
N GLN A 14 1.02 -11.56 -0.61
CA GLN A 14 -0.07 -10.69 -1.05
C GLN A 14 0.18 -9.24 -0.62
N ILE A 15 0.69 -9.01 0.59
CA ILE A 15 1.05 -7.67 1.08
C ILE A 15 2.16 -7.08 0.21
N ARG A 16 3.22 -7.84 -0.10
CA ARG A 16 4.31 -7.39 -0.99
C ARG A 16 3.81 -7.06 -2.40
N SER A 17 2.99 -7.93 -2.99
CA SER A 17 2.40 -7.69 -4.33
C SER A 17 1.55 -6.40 -4.35
N ARG A 18 0.76 -6.19 -3.29
CA ARG A 18 -0.05 -4.98 -3.14
C ARG A 18 0.82 -3.74 -2.95
N LEU A 19 1.87 -3.81 -2.14
CA LEU A 19 2.84 -2.73 -1.94
C LEU A 19 3.48 -2.31 -3.26
N VAL A 20 3.92 -3.25 -4.11
CA VAL A 20 4.47 -2.93 -5.44
C VAL A 20 3.48 -2.13 -6.28
N THR A 21 2.24 -2.62 -6.40
CA THR A 21 1.18 -1.95 -7.17
C THR A 21 0.90 -0.54 -6.64
N MET A 22 0.89 -0.37 -5.31
CA MET A 22 0.66 0.92 -4.68
C MET A 22 1.83 1.87 -4.89
N ARG A 23 3.07 1.38 -4.80
CA ARG A 23 4.28 2.16 -5.05
C ARG A 23 4.28 2.73 -6.47
N ASP A 24 3.89 1.94 -7.47
CA ASP A 24 3.80 2.41 -8.85
C ASP A 24 2.77 3.53 -8.99
N LYS A 25 1.58 3.34 -8.37
CA LYS A 25 0.51 4.32 -8.42
C LYS A 25 0.85 5.61 -7.68
N ILE A 26 1.51 5.50 -6.52
CA ILE A 26 2.07 6.63 -5.78
C ILE A 26 3.07 7.36 -6.66
N SER A 27 4.02 6.66 -7.28
CA SER A 27 5.07 7.25 -8.11
C SER A 27 4.51 8.09 -9.27
N VAL A 28 3.46 7.59 -9.94
CA VAL A 28 2.77 8.34 -11.01
C VAL A 28 2.11 9.60 -10.46
N LEU A 29 1.38 9.50 -9.34
CA LEU A 29 0.70 10.66 -8.74
C LEU A 29 1.68 11.67 -8.16
N GLU A 30 2.81 11.22 -7.60
CA GLU A 30 3.89 12.09 -7.14
C GLU A 30 4.55 12.85 -8.29
N TRP A 31 4.67 12.21 -9.46
CA TRP A 31 5.12 12.88 -10.66
C TRP A 31 4.14 13.97 -11.09
N ASP A 32 2.84 13.66 -11.14
CA ASP A 32 1.77 14.64 -11.41
C ASP A 32 1.85 15.81 -10.40
N GLU A 33 2.09 15.53 -9.11
CA GLU A 33 2.23 16.54 -8.04
C GLU A 33 3.46 17.43 -8.24
N LYS A 34 4.63 16.83 -8.53
CA LYS A 34 5.88 17.54 -8.80
C LYS A 34 5.79 18.44 -10.03
N MET A 35 5.04 18.01 -11.04
CA MET A 35 4.80 18.79 -12.26
C MET A 35 3.71 19.86 -12.10
N GLY A 36 3.07 19.95 -10.92
CA GLY A 36 1.95 20.88 -10.69
C GLY A 36 0.69 20.53 -11.49
N GLN A 37 0.59 19.30 -11.98
CA GLN A 37 -0.52 18.79 -12.81
C GLN A 37 -1.53 17.95 -12.01
N ILE A 38 -1.25 17.67 -10.74
CA ILE A 38 -2.16 16.91 -9.90
C ILE A 38 -3.44 17.72 -9.59
N ASN A 39 -4.58 17.10 -9.79
CA ASN A 39 -5.86 17.68 -9.39
C ASN A 39 -6.15 17.40 -7.90
N PRO A 40 -7.05 18.17 -7.24
CA PRO A 40 -7.32 18.02 -5.81
C PRO A 40 -7.78 16.61 -5.41
N TYR A 41 -8.60 15.96 -6.25
CA TYR A 41 -9.07 14.59 -6.00
C TYR A 41 -7.92 13.58 -5.99
N LYS A 42 -7.04 13.64 -7.00
CA LYS A 42 -5.84 12.82 -7.11
C LYS A 42 -4.87 13.08 -5.96
N LYS A 43 -4.79 14.32 -5.46
CA LYS A 43 -3.96 14.66 -4.29
C LYS A 43 -4.46 13.99 -3.03
N VAL A 44 -5.76 14.03 -2.77
CA VAL A 44 -6.37 13.28 -1.64
C VAL A 44 -6.11 11.78 -1.80
N GLN A 45 -6.23 11.25 -3.02
CA GLN A 45 -5.93 9.86 -3.31
C GLN A 45 -4.46 9.51 -3.04
N LEU A 46 -3.52 10.38 -3.44
CA LEU A 46 -2.08 10.22 -3.17
C LEU A 46 -1.81 10.16 -1.67
N ASP A 47 -2.39 11.07 -0.89
CA ASP A 47 -2.23 11.09 0.56
C ASP A 47 -2.81 9.85 1.23
N SER A 48 -3.97 9.37 0.77
CA SER A 48 -4.55 8.10 1.22
C SER A 48 -3.66 6.90 0.88
N LEU A 49 -3.14 6.83 -0.35
CA LEU A 49 -2.27 5.75 -0.79
C LEU A 49 -0.95 5.73 0.00
N ARG A 50 -0.34 6.90 0.27
CA ARG A 50 0.87 7.01 1.10
C ARG A 50 0.65 6.46 2.51
N LYS A 51 -0.49 6.80 3.13
CA LYS A 51 -0.85 6.29 4.47
C LYS A 51 -1.05 4.77 4.45
N GLU A 52 -1.82 4.28 3.49
CA GLU A 52 -2.11 2.85 3.36
C GLU A 52 -0.82 2.05 3.07
N PHE A 53 0.07 2.58 2.23
CA PHE A 53 1.37 2.00 1.91
C PHE A 53 2.24 1.85 3.17
N LYS A 54 2.38 2.92 3.95
CA LYS A 54 3.13 2.91 5.20
C LYS A 54 2.56 1.89 6.20
N THR A 55 1.24 1.86 6.38
CA THR A 55 0.58 0.89 7.27
C THR A 55 0.84 -0.56 6.83
N MET A 56 0.90 -0.82 5.52
CA MET A 56 1.21 -2.16 5.01
C MET A 56 2.69 -2.52 5.12
N GLU A 57 3.61 -1.57 4.92
CA GLU A 57 5.03 -1.78 5.20
C GLU A 57 5.26 -2.12 6.67
N GLU A 58 4.65 -1.36 7.60
CA GLU A 58 4.75 -1.61 9.05
C GLU A 58 4.20 -3.00 9.43
N LYS A 59 3.10 -3.43 8.81
CA LYS A 59 2.55 -4.78 9.02
C LYS A 59 3.49 -5.88 8.51
N LEU A 60 4.08 -5.67 7.34
CA LEU A 60 5.02 -6.63 6.77
C LEU A 60 6.28 -6.74 7.64
N GLU A 61 6.81 -5.61 8.10
CA GLU A 61 7.98 -5.57 8.98
C GLU A 61 7.67 -6.26 10.32
N ALA A 62 6.51 -5.99 10.93
CA ALA A 62 6.09 -6.63 12.18
C ALA A 62 5.93 -8.15 12.07
N ASN A 63 5.63 -8.69 10.88
CA ASN A 63 5.54 -10.14 10.64
C ASN A 63 6.92 -10.81 10.44
N GLN A 64 7.98 -10.03 10.21
CA GLN A 64 9.33 -10.54 9.94
C GLN A 64 10.25 -10.61 11.18
N VAL A 65 9.81 -10.07 12.33
CA VAL A 65 10.53 -10.04 13.62
C VAL A 65 10.01 -11.16 14.53
#